data_AF-A0A235I3P5-F1
#
_entry.id   AF-A0A235I3P5-F1
#
_cell.length_a   1.000
_cell.length_b   1.000
_cell.length_c   1.000
_cell.angle_alpha   90.00
_cell.angle_beta   90.00
_cell.angle_gamma   90.00
#
_symmetry.space_group_name_H-M   'P 1'
#
loop_
_entity.id
_entity.type
_entity.pdbx_description
1 polymer ?
#
loop_
_entity_poly.entity_id
_entity_poly.type
_entity_poly.pdbx_seq_one_letter_code
_entity_poly.pdbx_strand_id
1 'polypeptide(L)'
;MEAKSETLNRRAPLITAGIFIGVGLGGFIDGILLHQILQWHHMLSNIRPLTNRANIDLNMVWDGFFHTLNWVFTVIGVVLLWRAGRRDDVPWSSQTFIGSILIGTGLFDLVEGLIDHQILGVHHVKAGPNELAWDLGFLAFGALLVLIGWLMIKKESTVISH
;
A
#
# COMPACT_ATOMS: atom_id res chain seq x y z
N MET A 1 19.22 24.93 7.46
CA MET A 1 18.81 23.58 7.90
C MET A 1 17.47 23.60 8.63
N GLU A 2 17.22 24.60 9.49
CA GLU A 2 15.95 24.73 10.25
C GLU A 2 14.69 24.92 9.39
N ALA A 3 14.70 25.84 8.41
CA ALA A 3 13.51 26.12 7.58
C ALA A 3 12.98 24.89 6.79
N LYS A 4 13.89 24.00 6.37
CA LYS A 4 13.54 22.73 5.68
C LYS A 4 12.98 21.69 6.64
N SER A 5 13.47 21.66 7.88
CA SER A 5 12.93 20.80 8.94
C SER A 5 11.53 21.26 9.36
N GLU A 6 11.31 22.57 9.43
CA GLU A 6 10.02 23.16 9.79
C GLU A 6 8.94 22.89 8.73
N THR A 7 9.27 23.01 7.44
CA THR A 7 8.35 22.66 6.34
C THR A 7 8.02 21.18 6.28
N LEU A 8 8.99 20.29 6.53
CA LEU A 8 8.74 18.85 6.65
C LEU A 8 7.82 18.53 7.84
N ASN A 9 8.03 19.17 8.99
CA ASN A 9 7.18 19.00 10.17
C ASN A 9 5.74 19.45 9.92
N ARG A 10 5.52 20.54 9.17
CA ARG A 10 4.18 21.01 8.79
C ARG A 10 3.48 20.08 7.80
N ARG A 11 4.22 19.38 6.93
CA ARG A 11 3.67 18.43 5.95
C ARG A 11 3.45 17.03 6.51
N ALA A 12 4.12 16.67 7.60
CA ALA A 12 4.05 15.34 8.19
C ALA A 12 2.60 14.83 8.39
N PRO A 13 1.62 15.63 8.87
CA PRO A 13 0.25 15.17 9.01
C PRO A 13 -0.39 14.73 7.69
N LEU A 14 -0.16 15.47 6.60
CA LEU A 14 -0.67 15.13 5.28
C LEU A 14 0.04 13.91 4.69
N ILE A 15 1.36 13.79 4.94
CA ILE A 15 2.15 12.63 4.51
C ILE A 15 1.66 11.36 5.22
N THR A 16 1.50 11.38 6.54
CA THR A 16 1.01 10.23 7.30
C THR A 16 -0.39 9.84 6.83
N ALA A 17 -1.30 10.80 6.63
CA ALA A 17 -2.63 10.52 6.09
C ALA A 17 -2.56 9.83 4.72
N GLY A 18 -1.75 10.36 3.80
CA GLY A 18 -1.57 9.79 2.47
C GLY A 18 -0.99 8.37 2.49
N ILE A 19 0.00 8.10 3.36
CA ILE A 19 0.58 6.75 3.50
C ILE A 19 -0.46 5.74 3.98
N PHE A 20 -1.25 6.06 5.01
CA PHE A 20 -2.31 5.15 5.50
C PHE A 20 -3.39 4.88 4.44
N ILE A 21 -3.80 5.92 3.72
CA ILE A 21 -4.71 5.76 2.57
C ILE A 21 -4.07 4.88 1.50
N GLY A 22 -2.80 5.11 1.16
CA GLY A 22 -2.05 4.36 0.15
C GLY A 22 -1.91 2.88 0.48
N VAL A 23 -1.61 2.53 1.73
CA VAL A 23 -1.56 1.14 2.20
C VAL A 23 -2.92 0.46 2.01
N GLY A 24 -4.00 1.09 2.49
CA GLY A 24 -5.34 0.53 2.35
C GLY A 24 -5.78 0.39 0.88
N LEU A 25 -5.51 1.41 0.05
CA LEU A 25 -5.82 1.35 -1.39
C LEU A 25 -4.99 0.31 -2.14
N GLY A 26 -3.70 0.14 -1.79
CA GLY A 26 -2.85 -0.91 -2.35
C GLY A 26 -3.45 -2.29 -2.09
N GLY A 27 -3.79 -2.58 -0.83
CA GLY A 27 -4.44 -3.85 -0.48
C GLY A 27 -5.83 -4.03 -1.09
N PHE A 28 -6.61 -2.95 -1.31
CA PHE A 28 -7.85 -3.07 -2.07
C PHE A 28 -7.61 -3.38 -3.54
N ILE A 29 -6.63 -2.73 -4.18
CA ILE A 29 -6.28 -3.02 -5.58
C ILE A 29 -5.85 -4.47 -5.71
N ASP A 30 -4.99 -4.93 -4.82
CA ASP A 30 -4.54 -6.32 -4.77
C ASP A 30 -5.70 -7.30 -4.56
N GLY A 31 -6.49 -7.15 -3.50
CA GLY A 31 -7.60 -8.07 -3.24
C GLY A 31 -8.71 -8.02 -4.29
N ILE A 32 -9.04 -6.85 -4.84
CA ILE A 32 -10.07 -6.75 -5.89
C ILE A 32 -9.54 -7.29 -7.22
N LEU A 33 -8.36 -6.85 -7.66
CA LEU A 33 -7.84 -7.23 -8.97
C LEU A 33 -7.28 -8.65 -8.94
N LEU A 34 -6.38 -8.96 -8.00
CA LEU A 34 -5.63 -10.22 -8.00
C LEU A 34 -6.40 -11.36 -7.33
N HIS A 35 -7.09 -11.12 -6.21
CA HIS A 35 -7.87 -12.18 -5.56
C HIS A 35 -9.24 -12.41 -6.20
N GLN A 36 -9.97 -11.36 -6.58
CA GLN A 36 -11.37 -11.49 -6.97
C GLN A 36 -11.59 -11.51 -8.48
N ILE A 37 -11.04 -10.55 -9.23
CA ILE A 37 -11.27 -10.44 -10.68
C ILE A 37 -10.39 -11.44 -11.44
N LEU A 38 -9.09 -11.42 -11.19
CA LEU A 38 -8.13 -12.29 -11.89
C LEU A 38 -8.00 -13.65 -11.23
N GLN A 39 -8.28 -13.74 -9.92
CA GLN A 39 -8.20 -14.97 -9.13
C GLN A 39 -6.82 -15.64 -9.25
N TRP A 40 -5.76 -14.84 -9.29
CA TRP A 40 -4.40 -15.35 -9.42
C TRP A 40 -3.90 -16.00 -8.13
N HIS A 41 -4.33 -15.48 -7.00
CA HIS A 41 -4.05 -16.00 -5.67
C HIS A 41 -5.13 -15.57 -4.69
N HIS A 42 -5.15 -16.22 -3.53
CA HIS A 42 -5.92 -15.82 -2.36
C HIS A 42 -5.00 -15.92 -1.15
N MET A 43 -5.37 -15.36 -0.01
CA MET A 43 -4.50 -15.28 1.17
C MET A 43 -3.78 -16.60 1.53
N LEU A 44 -4.44 -17.75 1.37
CA LEU A 44 -3.90 -19.06 1.73
C LEU A 44 -3.74 -20.00 0.53
N SER A 45 -3.80 -19.52 -0.72
CA SER A 45 -4.00 -20.39 -1.88
C SER A 45 -2.87 -21.38 -2.14
N ASN A 46 -1.66 -21.14 -1.63
CA ASN A 46 -0.54 -22.08 -1.76
C ASN A 46 -0.62 -23.21 -0.71
N ILE A 47 -1.07 -22.91 0.51
CA ILE A 47 -1.17 -23.90 1.61
C ILE A 47 -2.57 -24.55 1.72
N ARG A 48 -3.59 -23.91 1.13
CA ARG A 48 -4.98 -24.34 1.05
C ARG A 48 -5.47 -24.17 -0.40
N PRO A 49 -5.09 -25.08 -1.31
CA PRO A 49 -5.42 -24.97 -2.73
C PRO A 49 -6.92 -24.99 -2.98
N LEU A 50 -7.37 -24.25 -4.00
CA LEU A 50 -8.78 -24.05 -4.39
C LEU A 50 -9.39 -25.25 -5.13
N THR A 51 -9.09 -26.46 -4.68
CA THR A 51 -9.50 -27.73 -5.33
C THR A 51 -10.79 -28.31 -4.76
N ASN A 52 -11.30 -27.75 -3.67
CA ASN A 52 -12.53 -28.17 -3.02
C ASN A 52 -13.22 -26.98 -2.33
N ARG A 53 -14.51 -27.15 -2.06
CA ARG A 53 -15.34 -26.10 -1.47
C ARG A 53 -14.84 -25.60 -0.12
N ALA A 54 -14.38 -26.50 0.76
CA ALA A 54 -13.91 -26.10 2.09
C ALA A 54 -12.69 -25.16 2.02
N ASN A 55 -11.75 -25.42 1.12
CA ASN A 55 -10.61 -24.54 0.90
C ASN A 55 -11.00 -23.23 0.22
N ILE A 56 -11.96 -23.25 -0.70
CA ILE A 56 -12.50 -22.02 -1.33
C ILE A 56 -13.16 -21.14 -0.26
N ASP A 57 -14.04 -21.72 0.56
CA ASP A 57 -14.73 -21.00 1.64
C ASP A 57 -13.71 -20.43 2.66
N LEU A 58 -12.66 -21.19 2.99
CA LEU A 58 -11.60 -20.73 3.89
C LEU A 58 -10.80 -19.56 3.30
N ASN A 59 -10.39 -19.63 2.03
CA ASN A 59 -9.70 -18.52 1.37
C ASN A 59 -10.58 -17.27 1.30
N MET A 60 -11.87 -17.43 0.99
CA MET A 60 -12.83 -16.33 0.96
C MET A 60 -12.94 -15.62 2.33
N VAL A 61 -12.91 -16.37 3.43
CA VAL A 61 -12.89 -15.79 4.79
C VAL A 61 -11.62 -14.99 5.03
N TRP A 62 -10.45 -15.52 4.65
CA TRP A 62 -9.17 -14.83 4.84
C TRP A 62 -9.00 -13.60 3.94
N ASP A 63 -9.50 -13.64 2.72
CA ASP A 63 -9.63 -12.45 1.86
C ASP A 63 -10.53 -11.39 2.52
N GLY A 64 -11.60 -11.81 3.19
CA GLY A 64 -12.46 -10.91 3.97
C GLY A 64 -11.72 -10.22 5.12
N PHE A 65 -10.88 -10.96 5.86
CA PHE A 65 -10.03 -10.37 6.90
C PHE A 65 -8.98 -9.42 6.33
N PHE A 66 -8.36 -9.80 5.21
CA PHE A 66 -7.45 -8.93 4.47
C PHE A 66 -8.12 -7.62 4.05
N HIS A 67 -9.31 -7.69 3.42
CA HIS A 67 -10.08 -6.50 3.08
C HIS A 67 -10.52 -5.67 4.29
N THR A 68 -10.82 -6.32 5.42
CA THR A 68 -11.14 -5.61 6.66
C THR A 68 -9.94 -4.79 7.14
N LEU A 69 -8.73 -5.36 7.09
CA LEU A 69 -7.51 -4.64 7.43
C LEU A 69 -7.28 -3.46 6.49
N ASN A 70 -7.43 -3.67 5.17
CA ASN A 70 -7.32 -2.62 4.16
C ASN A 70 -8.31 -1.47 4.41
N TRP A 71 -9.56 -1.82 4.73
CA TRP A 71 -10.59 -0.86 5.11
C TRP A 71 -10.21 -0.05 6.35
N VAL A 72 -9.69 -0.70 7.40
CA VAL A 72 -9.22 -0.03 8.62
C VAL A 72 -8.11 0.97 8.30
N PHE A 73 -7.10 0.58 7.52
CA PHE A 73 -6.03 1.50 7.08
C PHE A 73 -6.58 2.71 6.33
N THR A 74 -7.52 2.49 5.40
CA THR A 74 -8.19 3.58 4.67
C THR A 74 -8.97 4.50 5.62
N VAL A 75 -9.75 3.97 6.56
CA VAL A 75 -10.51 4.78 7.53
C VAL A 75 -9.57 5.60 8.41
N ILE A 76 -8.49 5.00 8.94
CA ILE A 76 -7.47 5.72 9.71
C ILE A 76 -6.89 6.84 8.86
N GLY A 77 -6.53 6.55 7.60
CA GLY A 77 -6.01 7.53 6.66
C GLY A 77 -6.96 8.71 6.41
N VAL A 78 -8.26 8.44 6.22
CA VAL A 78 -9.29 9.49 6.08
C VAL A 78 -9.44 10.32 7.35
N VAL A 79 -9.44 9.69 8.52
CA VAL A 79 -9.49 10.42 9.81
C VAL A 79 -8.25 11.29 9.99
N LEU A 80 -7.06 10.80 9.65
CA LEU A 80 -5.82 11.57 9.69
C LEU A 80 -5.85 12.73 8.71
N LEU A 81 -6.37 12.51 7.50
CA LEU A 81 -6.53 13.56 6.48
C LEU A 81 -7.49 14.65 6.98
N TRP A 82 -8.62 14.26 7.57
CA TRP A 82 -9.58 15.19 8.17
C TRP A 82 -8.94 16.02 9.30
N ARG A 83 -8.14 15.38 10.16
CA ARG A 83 -7.42 16.08 11.23
C ARG A 83 -6.36 17.03 10.69
N ALA A 84 -5.62 16.64 9.66
CA ALA A 84 -4.67 17.51 8.96
C ALA A 84 -5.37 18.72 8.34
N GLY A 85 -6.56 18.52 7.77
CA GLY A 85 -7.37 19.58 7.16
C GLY A 85 -7.88 20.67 8.09
N ARG A 86 -8.02 20.37 9.39
CA ARG A 86 -8.45 21.33 10.41
C ARG A 86 -7.31 22.17 10.99
N ARG A 87 -6.09 21.98 10.51
CA ARG A 87 -4.89 22.67 11.00
C ARG A 87 -4.47 23.75 10.01
N ASP A 88 -4.44 24.99 10.46
CA ASP A 88 -4.05 26.14 9.63
C ASP A 88 -2.56 26.11 9.23
N ASP A 89 -1.73 25.38 10.00
CA ASP A 89 -0.30 25.26 9.76
C ASP A 89 0.09 24.17 8.74
N VAL A 90 -0.86 23.34 8.30
CA VAL A 90 -0.62 22.22 7.39
C VAL A 90 -0.93 22.63 5.94
N PRO A 91 0.06 22.66 5.04
CA PRO A 91 -0.18 23.01 3.64
C PRO A 91 -0.88 21.88 2.89
N TRP A 92 -1.99 22.20 2.22
CA TRP A 92 -2.69 21.28 1.32
C TRP A 92 -1.99 21.21 -0.03
N SER A 93 -1.17 20.17 -0.21
CA SER A 93 -0.48 19.93 -1.47
C SER A 93 -0.89 18.60 -2.08
N SER A 94 -1.46 18.67 -3.29
CA SER A 94 -1.80 17.48 -4.09
C SER A 94 -0.57 16.65 -4.42
N GLN A 95 0.58 17.29 -4.69
CA GLN A 95 1.81 16.58 -5.00
C GLN A 95 2.34 15.80 -3.79
N THR A 96 2.35 16.42 -2.61
CA THR A 96 2.72 15.74 -1.36
C THR A 96 1.74 14.61 -1.05
N PHE A 97 0.43 14.85 -1.20
CA PHE A 97 -0.60 13.86 -0.89
C PHE A 97 -0.55 12.64 -1.83
N ILE A 98 -0.53 12.85 -3.15
CA ILE A 98 -0.41 11.78 -4.14
C ILE A 98 0.92 11.03 -3.96
N GLY A 99 2.03 11.73 -3.76
CA GLY A 99 3.32 11.09 -3.50
C GLY A 99 3.29 10.22 -2.24
N SER A 100 2.55 10.63 -1.21
CA SER A 100 2.40 9.86 0.03
C SER A 100 1.51 8.62 -0.15
N ILE A 101 0.46 8.71 -0.99
CA ILE A 101 -0.35 7.55 -1.40
C ILE A 101 0.52 6.54 -2.15
N LEU A 102 1.34 6.97 -3.11
CA LEU A 102 2.25 6.08 -3.84
C LEU A 102 3.24 5.38 -2.91
N ILE A 103 3.79 6.10 -1.92
CA ILE A 103 4.63 5.48 -0.88
C ILE A 103 3.83 4.44 -0.10
N GLY A 104 2.61 4.76 0.34
CA GLY A 104 1.77 3.81 1.08
C GLY A 104 1.46 2.54 0.29
N THR A 105 1.07 2.69 -0.99
CA THR A 105 0.80 1.56 -1.88
C THR A 105 2.06 0.71 -2.12
N GLY A 106 3.20 1.35 -2.38
CA GLY A 106 4.44 0.60 -2.55
C GLY A 106 4.94 -0.08 -1.27
N LEU A 107 4.70 0.52 -0.10
CA LEU A 107 4.98 -0.13 1.19
C LEU A 107 4.07 -1.34 1.41
N PHE A 108 2.81 -1.28 0.99
CA PHE A 108 1.93 -2.45 0.99
C PHE A 108 2.53 -3.58 0.14
N ASP A 109 2.86 -3.33 -1.12
CA ASP A 109 3.43 -4.35 -2.02
C ASP A 109 4.73 -4.96 -1.46
N LEU A 110 5.59 -4.13 -0.86
CA LEU A 110 6.84 -4.59 -0.27
C LEU A 110 6.64 -5.46 0.98
N VAL A 111 5.70 -5.08 1.84
CA VAL A 111 5.42 -5.81 3.08
C VAL A 111 4.68 -7.11 2.79
N GLU A 112 3.62 -7.04 2.00
CA GLU A 112 2.83 -8.20 1.55
C GLU A 112 3.76 -9.17 0.80
N GLY A 113 4.47 -8.70 -0.23
CA GLY A 113 5.30 -9.59 -1.04
C GLY A 113 6.49 -10.19 -0.29
N LEU A 114 7.07 -9.49 0.68
CA LEU A 114 8.16 -10.04 1.48
C LEU A 114 7.64 -11.03 2.53
N ILE A 115 6.57 -10.68 3.24
CA ILE A 115 6.06 -11.48 4.34
C ILE A 115 5.29 -12.69 3.81
N ASP A 116 4.29 -12.46 2.97
CA ASP A 116 3.33 -13.49 2.58
C ASP A 116 3.85 -14.37 1.44
N HIS A 117 4.54 -13.81 0.44
CA HIS A 117 5.11 -14.60 -0.65
C HIS A 117 6.44 -15.26 -0.32
N GLN A 118 7.38 -14.54 0.32
CA GLN A 118 8.75 -15.03 0.49
C GLN A 118 9.02 -15.68 1.85
N ILE A 119 8.57 -15.06 2.95
CA ILE A 119 8.86 -15.56 4.30
C ILE A 119 7.88 -16.66 4.70
N LEU A 120 6.58 -16.40 4.56
CA LEU A 120 5.52 -17.33 4.96
C LEU A 120 5.15 -18.31 3.82
N GLY A 121 5.26 -17.87 2.56
CA GLY A 121 4.92 -18.67 1.39
C GLY A 121 3.45 -19.11 1.38
N VAL A 122 2.56 -18.30 1.95
CA VAL A 122 1.12 -18.64 2.09
C VAL A 122 0.38 -18.54 0.75
N HIS A 123 0.90 -17.69 -0.15
CA HIS A 123 0.53 -17.60 -1.56
C HIS A 123 1.71 -17.04 -2.38
N HIS A 124 1.56 -17.00 -3.70
CA HIS A 124 2.48 -16.33 -4.63
C HIS A 124 1.62 -15.40 -5.48
N VAL A 125 2.19 -14.30 -6.01
CA VAL A 125 1.45 -13.33 -6.86
C VAL A 125 0.71 -14.04 -7.99
N LYS A 126 1.37 -15.04 -8.58
CA LYS A 126 0.75 -15.94 -9.55
C LYS A 126 1.42 -17.31 -9.48
N ALA A 127 0.70 -18.28 -8.94
CA ALA A 127 1.19 -19.65 -8.80
C ALA A 127 1.50 -20.30 -10.17
N GLY A 128 2.49 -21.18 -10.18
CA GLY A 128 2.87 -21.97 -11.35
C GLY A 128 4.17 -21.49 -12.02
N PRO A 129 4.32 -21.63 -13.35
CA PRO A 129 5.59 -21.32 -14.00
C PRO A 129 6.02 -19.87 -13.77
N ASN A 130 7.27 -19.73 -13.29
CA ASN A 130 7.91 -18.45 -12.98
C ASN A 130 7.28 -17.67 -11.80
N GLU A 131 6.67 -18.35 -10.82
CA GLU A 131 6.11 -17.69 -9.62
C GLU A 131 7.11 -16.74 -8.94
N LEU A 132 8.38 -17.14 -8.79
CA LEU A 132 9.43 -16.27 -8.24
C LEU A 132 9.62 -14.98 -9.06
N ALA A 133 9.49 -15.04 -10.39
CA ALA A 133 9.63 -13.85 -11.22
C ALA A 133 8.44 -12.89 -11.04
N TRP A 134 7.23 -13.42 -10.82
CA TRP A 134 6.06 -12.62 -10.47
C TRP A 134 6.22 -11.96 -9.11
N ASP A 135 6.67 -12.69 -8.10
CA ASP A 135 6.91 -12.16 -6.74
C ASP A 135 7.98 -11.07 -6.75
N LEU A 136 9.09 -11.27 -7.47
CA LEU A 136 10.12 -10.25 -7.62
C LEU A 136 9.63 -9.03 -8.41
N GLY A 137 8.79 -9.24 -9.43
CA GLY A 137 8.18 -8.16 -10.20
C GLY A 137 7.26 -7.29 -9.33
N PHE A 138 6.49 -7.92 -8.44
CA PHE A 138 5.62 -7.24 -7.47
C PHE A 138 6.44 -6.39 -6.47
N LEU A 139 7.49 -6.96 -5.89
CA LEU A 139 8.41 -6.19 -5.02
C LEU A 139 9.09 -5.03 -5.76
N ALA A 140 9.53 -5.25 -7.01
CA ALA A 140 10.15 -4.21 -7.82
C ALA A 140 9.16 -3.08 -8.14
N PHE A 141 7.91 -3.41 -8.40
CA PHE A 141 6.84 -2.43 -8.60
C PHE A 141 6.59 -1.61 -7.33
N GLY A 142 6.48 -2.27 -6.17
CA GLY A 142 6.37 -1.58 -4.88
C GLY A 142 7.52 -0.61 -4.61
N ALA A 143 8.77 -1.06 -4.82
CA ALA A 143 9.95 -0.20 -4.69
C ALA A 143 9.92 1.01 -5.64
N LEU A 144 9.45 0.82 -6.88
CA LEU A 144 9.28 1.89 -7.86
C LEU A 144 8.24 2.92 -7.39
N LEU A 145 7.10 2.47 -6.86
CA LEU A 145 6.07 3.37 -6.32
C LEU A 145 6.60 4.20 -5.15
N VAL A 146 7.31 3.58 -4.21
CA VAL A 146 7.97 4.29 -3.09
C VAL A 146 8.95 5.33 -3.62
N LEU A 147 9.79 4.98 -4.58
CA LEU A 147 10.77 5.90 -5.17
C LEU A 147 10.10 7.09 -5.85
N ILE A 148 9.07 6.86 -6.67
CA ILE A 148 8.32 7.92 -7.36
C ILE A 148 7.67 8.85 -6.33
N GLY A 149 6.96 8.29 -5.35
CA GLY A 149 6.30 9.07 -4.31
C GLY A 149 7.29 9.92 -3.48
N TRP A 150 8.45 9.36 -3.16
CA TRP A 150 9.52 10.09 -2.47
C TRP A 150 10.08 11.25 -3.31
N LEU A 151 10.33 11.02 -4.60
CA LEU A 151 10.81 12.07 -5.53
C LEU A 151 9.77 13.20 -5.66
N MET A 152 8.48 12.88 -5.70
CA MET A 152 7.41 13.87 -5.73
C MET A 152 7.44 14.76 -4.48
N ILE A 153 7.52 14.19 -3.28
CA ILE A 153 7.57 14.95 -2.03
C ILE A 153 8.84 15.81 -1.93
N LYS A 154 9.98 15.26 -2.39
CA LYS A 154 11.26 16.00 -2.40
C LYS A 154 11.25 17.19 -3.36
N LYS A 155 10.78 17.03 -4.60
CA LYS A 155 10.81 18.09 -5.62
C LYS A 155 10.06 19.34 -5.16
N GLU A 156 8.95 19.15 -4.48
CA GLU A 156 8.15 20.25 -3.95
C GLU A 156 8.87 21.01 -2.82
N SER A 157 9.69 20.32 -2.04
CA SER A 157 10.51 20.94 -0.98
C SER A 157 11.58 21.88 -1.55
N THR A 158 12.01 21.68 -2.81
CA THR A 158 12.97 22.53 -3.50
C THR A 158 12.33 23.80 -4.08
N VAL A 159 11.05 23.72 -4.50
CA VAL A 159 10.33 24.86 -5.09
C VAL A 159 10.01 25.93 -4.05
N ILE A 160 9.69 25.56 -2.81
CA ILE A 160 9.35 26.52 -1.74
C ILE A 160 10.60 27.20 -1.15
N SER A 161 11.80 26.65 -1.37
CA SER A 161 13.05 27.21 -0.84
C SER A 161 13.72 28.28 -1.72
N HIS A 162 13.12 28.63 -2.85
CA HIS A 162 13.56 29.69 -3.77
C HIS A 162 12.52 30.82 -3.78
#